data_AF-A0A7V3P1E1-F1
#
_entry.id   AF-A0A7V3P1E1-F1
#
_cell.length_a   1.000
_cell.length_b   1.000
_cell.length_c   1.000
_cell.angle_alpha   90.00
_cell.angle_beta   90.00
_cell.angle_gamma   90.00
#
_symmetry.space_group_name_H-M   'P 1'
#
loop_
_entity.id
_entity.type
_entity.pdbx_description
1 polymer ?
#
loop_
_entity_poly.entity_id
_entity_poly.type
_entity_poly.pdbx_seq_one_letter_code
_entity_poly.pdbx_strand_id
1 'polypeptide(L)'
;MNILNKRPVVSKDIFVKIDNNKVLLIDSERANWVVVSQPLAEIILTCDGSKSIDEIINELNMKCNKELSHKLLSCFDKLYTLNFFYDNDGNIIEQSKTLDSVYFNLTKNCNLKCIYCYADAGKNAIKDIKDQSLDFWTKTIDQLFGLNKNATINITGGEPTLYKYFWNVVEYAKSRGFKLTLITNGSNSKNEDIQKYVDYFYSIEVSIDSLREEVNSLTRGKNSLFPAQKFIDTLIEKGMKPTIMVVVSKYNKRYLYEFYDKYKSSAIIRYQPMYNMGRGEKLISISITGKEYYNILKSQNIEMMKGDISYKRNMKYMWCGMGKNVLSIEANGNVYPCQLMHHDKFNLGNLNNQSLEEIWLNSPYQDHSVDLIEECNSCEVKYICSAPCRARAFYVFGSIYRKDPLCPDFIKNSIYDNLFDSSFAPLKG
;
A
#
# COMPACT_ATOMS: atom_id res chain seq x y z
N MET A 1 -33.51 -14.19 9.84
CA MET A 1 -33.84 -13.55 11.14
C MET A 1 -34.79 -12.39 10.87
N ASN A 2 -35.73 -12.11 11.77
CA ASN A 2 -36.87 -11.22 11.52
C ASN A 2 -36.46 -9.73 11.51
N ILE A 3 -35.78 -9.28 10.45
CA ILE A 3 -35.37 -7.87 10.29
C ILE A 3 -36.55 -6.96 9.91
N LEU A 4 -37.74 -7.50 9.65
CA LEU A 4 -38.92 -6.74 9.21
C LEU A 4 -39.28 -5.58 10.15
N ASN A 5 -39.06 -5.77 11.45
CA ASN A 5 -39.31 -4.74 12.47
C ASN A 5 -38.15 -3.75 12.64
N LYS A 6 -36.98 -3.99 12.04
CA LYS A 6 -35.87 -3.03 12.08
C LYS A 6 -36.26 -1.76 11.32
N ARG A 7 -35.75 -0.63 11.78
CA ARG A 7 -35.98 0.71 11.21
C ARG A 7 -34.64 1.20 10.64
N PRO A 8 -34.39 0.99 9.34
CA PRO A 8 -33.10 1.31 8.74
C PRO A 8 -32.87 2.83 8.75
N VAL A 9 -31.63 3.22 9.08
CA VAL A 9 -31.18 4.61 9.09
C VAL A 9 -29.88 4.68 8.31
N VAL A 10 -29.78 5.59 7.35
CA VAL A 10 -28.53 5.97 6.68
C VAL A 10 -28.01 7.31 7.17
N SER A 11 -26.74 7.60 6.92
CA SER A 11 -26.17 8.93 7.14
C SER A 11 -26.91 9.99 6.34
N LYS A 12 -26.97 11.23 6.85
CA LYS A 12 -27.55 12.35 6.11
C LYS A 12 -26.73 12.72 4.88
N ASP A 13 -25.41 12.53 4.95
CA ASP A 13 -24.45 12.97 3.93
C ASP A 13 -23.90 11.78 3.12
N ILE A 14 -24.80 11.00 2.51
CA ILE A 14 -24.41 9.94 1.57
C ILE A 14 -24.04 10.55 0.22
N PHE A 15 -22.81 10.30 -0.22
CA PHE A 15 -22.38 10.66 -1.57
C PHE A 15 -22.90 9.64 -2.58
N VAL A 16 -23.40 10.11 -3.73
CA VAL A 16 -24.00 9.29 -4.78
C VAL A 16 -23.20 9.43 -6.07
N LYS A 17 -22.77 8.30 -6.65
CA LYS A 17 -22.14 8.25 -7.97
C LYS A 17 -22.78 7.18 -8.84
N ILE A 18 -23.08 7.52 -10.09
CA ILE A 18 -23.75 6.64 -11.05
C ILE A 18 -22.76 6.24 -12.15
N ASP A 19 -22.73 4.94 -12.47
CA ASP A 19 -22.00 4.37 -13.62
C ASP A 19 -22.73 3.15 -14.18
N ASN A 20 -23.06 3.13 -15.48
CA ASN A 20 -23.67 2.00 -16.20
C ASN A 20 -24.79 1.25 -15.42
N ASN A 21 -25.85 1.97 -15.02
CA ASN A 21 -27.01 1.49 -14.25
C ASN A 21 -26.70 1.00 -12.81
N LYS A 22 -25.47 1.18 -12.34
CA LYS A 22 -25.09 0.97 -10.94
C LYS A 22 -24.98 2.31 -10.24
N VAL A 23 -25.38 2.33 -8.98
CA VAL A 23 -25.27 3.47 -8.08
C VAL A 23 -24.36 3.09 -6.92
N LEU A 24 -23.26 3.82 -6.79
CA LEU A 24 -22.36 3.77 -5.65
C LEU A 24 -22.80 4.80 -4.61
N LEU A 25 -23.18 4.31 -3.43
CA LEU A 25 -23.46 5.11 -2.25
C LEU A 25 -22.25 5.06 -1.33
N ILE A 26 -21.76 6.20 -0.87
CA ILE A 26 -20.62 6.28 0.04
C ILE A 26 -21.02 7.05 1.29
N ASP A 27 -20.88 6.39 2.43
CA ASP A 27 -20.83 7.04 3.74
C ASP A 27 -19.38 7.44 4.02
N SER A 28 -19.10 8.71 3.74
CA SER A 28 -17.76 9.26 3.79
C SER A 28 -17.18 9.21 5.20
N GLU A 29 -18.00 9.49 6.23
CA GLU A 29 -17.58 9.59 7.63
C GLU A 29 -17.33 8.24 8.29
N ARG A 30 -18.00 7.19 7.80
CA ARG A 30 -17.84 5.82 8.27
C ARG A 30 -16.92 4.98 7.39
N ALA A 31 -16.31 5.55 6.35
CA ALA A 31 -15.51 4.78 5.38
C ALA A 31 -16.26 3.53 4.87
N ASN A 32 -17.55 3.68 4.54
CA ASN A 32 -18.42 2.57 4.15
C ASN A 32 -19.11 2.89 2.82
N TRP A 33 -19.39 1.88 1.99
CA TRP A 33 -19.94 2.09 0.65
C TRP A 33 -20.76 0.92 0.16
N VAL A 34 -21.73 1.12 -0.72
CA VAL A 34 -22.47 0.01 -1.36
C VAL A 34 -22.72 0.31 -2.82
N VAL A 35 -22.73 -0.73 -3.65
CA VAL A 35 -23.07 -0.63 -5.07
C VAL A 35 -24.38 -1.35 -5.32
N VAL A 36 -25.38 -0.59 -5.73
CA VAL A 36 -26.78 -1.05 -5.86
C VAL A 36 -27.38 -0.62 -7.19
N SER A 37 -28.55 -1.15 -7.53
CA SER A 37 -29.34 -0.61 -8.64
C SER A 37 -29.92 0.75 -8.28
N GLN A 38 -30.29 1.55 -9.28
CA GLN A 38 -30.90 2.86 -9.05
C GLN A 38 -32.18 2.81 -8.20
N PRO A 39 -33.15 1.91 -8.45
CA PRO A 39 -34.36 1.82 -7.61
C PRO A 39 -34.03 1.50 -6.15
N LEU A 40 -33.04 0.64 -5.91
CA LEU A 40 -32.65 0.31 -4.54
C LEU A 40 -31.91 1.47 -3.86
N ALA A 41 -31.11 2.25 -4.59
CA ALA A 41 -30.49 3.46 -4.06
C ALA A 41 -31.53 4.47 -3.58
N GLU A 42 -32.58 4.70 -4.38
CA GLU A 42 -33.68 5.61 -4.04
C GLU A 42 -34.40 5.17 -2.74
N ILE A 43 -34.60 3.86 -2.55
CA ILE A 43 -35.16 3.31 -1.30
C ILE A 43 -34.20 3.50 -0.13
N ILE A 44 -32.91 3.20 -0.30
CA ILE A 44 -31.91 3.33 0.77
C ILE A 44 -31.80 4.77 1.26
N LEU A 45 -31.83 5.74 0.34
CA LEU A 45 -31.69 7.17 0.66
C LEU A 45 -32.90 7.76 1.42
N THR A 46 -34.05 7.08 1.43
CA THR A 46 -35.21 7.48 2.26
C THR A 46 -35.24 6.84 3.64
N CYS A 47 -34.28 5.94 3.94
CA CYS A 47 -34.21 5.25 5.22
C CYS A 47 -33.66 6.17 6.33
N ASP A 48 -34.55 6.82 7.07
CA ASP A 48 -34.24 7.73 8.19
C ASP A 48 -34.66 7.18 9.57
N GLY A 49 -35.13 5.93 9.62
CA GLY A 49 -35.65 5.28 10.84
C GLY A 49 -37.13 5.53 11.13
N SER A 50 -37.80 6.41 10.39
CA SER A 50 -39.24 6.70 10.56
C SER A 50 -40.14 5.53 10.16
N LYS A 51 -39.65 4.63 9.30
CA LYS A 51 -40.37 3.44 8.83
C LYS A 51 -39.57 2.16 9.09
N SER A 52 -40.27 1.11 9.46
CA SER A 52 -39.75 -0.27 9.50
C SER A 52 -39.65 -0.86 8.10
N ILE A 53 -38.88 -1.93 7.95
CA ILE A 53 -38.75 -2.63 6.66
C ILE A 53 -40.10 -3.15 6.17
N ASP A 54 -40.98 -3.65 7.05
CA ASP A 54 -42.33 -4.07 6.64
C ASP A 54 -43.16 -2.88 6.11
N GLU A 55 -43.11 -1.73 6.79
CA GLU A 55 -43.80 -0.51 6.35
C GLU A 55 -43.30 -0.03 4.98
N ILE A 56 -41.98 -0.09 4.73
CA ILE A 56 -41.37 0.24 3.43
C ILE A 56 -41.86 -0.72 2.34
N ILE A 57 -41.86 -2.03 2.59
CA ILE A 57 -42.35 -3.04 1.63
C ILE A 57 -43.84 -2.82 1.30
N ASN A 58 -44.63 -2.39 2.29
CA ASN A 58 -46.06 -2.12 2.13
C ASN A 58 -46.31 -0.92 1.22
N GLU A 59 -45.61 0.18 1.46
CA GLU A 59 -45.76 1.43 0.72
C GLU A 59 -45.38 1.30 -0.75
N LEU A 60 -44.37 0.47 -1.04
CA LEU A 60 -43.96 0.16 -2.42
C LEU A 60 -44.94 -0.78 -3.14
N ASN A 61 -46.06 -1.17 -2.50
CA ASN A 61 -47.05 -2.13 -3.01
C ASN A 61 -46.46 -3.50 -3.40
N MET A 62 -45.36 -3.90 -2.75
CA MET A 62 -44.61 -5.10 -3.13
C MET A 62 -45.14 -6.37 -2.48
N LYS A 63 -46.05 -6.28 -1.48
CA LYS A 63 -46.62 -7.47 -0.80
C LYS A 63 -47.28 -8.47 -1.76
N CYS A 64 -47.87 -7.98 -2.86
CA CYS A 64 -48.47 -8.83 -3.89
C CYS A 64 -47.42 -9.50 -4.82
N ASN A 65 -46.18 -9.00 -4.85
CA ASN A 65 -45.05 -9.57 -5.56
C ASN A 65 -44.04 -10.18 -4.57
N LYS A 66 -44.28 -11.44 -4.21
CA LYS A 66 -43.46 -12.19 -3.22
C LYS A 66 -41.98 -12.25 -3.61
N GLU A 67 -41.67 -12.36 -4.89
CA GLU A 67 -40.28 -12.44 -5.37
C GLU A 67 -39.53 -11.13 -5.09
N LEU A 68 -40.13 -10.00 -5.47
CA LEU A 68 -39.51 -8.68 -5.32
C LEU A 68 -39.37 -8.29 -3.84
N SER A 69 -40.37 -8.63 -3.02
CA SER A 69 -40.31 -8.45 -1.56
C SER A 69 -39.17 -9.25 -0.93
N HIS A 70 -38.99 -10.52 -1.32
CA HIS A 70 -37.88 -11.34 -0.83
C HIS A 70 -36.51 -10.80 -1.27
N LYS A 71 -36.39 -10.33 -2.51
CA LYS A 71 -35.16 -9.69 -3.00
C LYS A 71 -34.81 -8.45 -2.19
N LEU A 72 -35.78 -7.58 -1.95
CA LEU A 72 -35.57 -6.38 -1.15
C LEU A 72 -35.18 -6.72 0.29
N LEU A 73 -35.85 -7.68 0.92
CA LEU A 73 -35.50 -8.13 2.27
C LEU A 73 -34.06 -8.69 2.34
N SER A 74 -33.66 -9.49 1.35
CA SER A 74 -32.28 -9.98 1.22
C SER A 74 -31.26 -8.85 1.05
N CYS A 75 -31.66 -7.78 0.35
CA CYS A 75 -30.86 -6.57 0.21
C CYS A 75 -30.64 -5.88 1.55
N PHE A 76 -31.71 -5.63 2.31
CA PHE A 76 -31.60 -5.02 3.64
C PHE A 76 -30.74 -5.86 4.60
N ASP A 77 -30.92 -7.18 4.62
CA ASP A 77 -30.14 -8.09 5.49
C ASP A 77 -28.63 -7.99 5.23
N LYS A 78 -28.25 -7.93 3.94
CA LYS A 78 -26.86 -7.72 3.54
C LYS A 78 -26.35 -6.33 3.93
N LEU A 79 -27.16 -5.29 3.80
CA LEU A 79 -26.78 -3.93 4.21
C LEU A 79 -26.53 -3.85 5.73
N TYR A 80 -27.32 -4.54 6.55
CA TYR A 80 -27.03 -4.69 7.98
C TYR A 80 -25.74 -5.48 8.23
N THR A 81 -25.51 -6.57 7.50
CA THR A 81 -24.27 -7.36 7.62
C THR A 81 -23.02 -6.53 7.29
N LEU A 82 -23.14 -5.59 6.34
CA LEU A 82 -22.09 -4.65 5.97
C LEU A 82 -21.96 -3.46 6.94
N ASN A 83 -22.79 -3.41 7.98
CA ASN A 83 -22.97 -2.27 8.89
C ASN A 83 -23.18 -0.95 8.13
N PHE A 84 -23.93 -0.98 7.02
CA PHE A 84 -24.21 0.24 6.24
C PHE A 84 -25.31 1.08 6.90
N PHE A 85 -26.33 0.44 7.47
CA PHE A 85 -27.31 1.12 8.31
C PHE A 85 -26.76 1.39 9.72
N TYR A 86 -27.41 2.29 10.45
CA TYR A 86 -27.18 2.51 11.88
C TYR A 86 -28.12 1.64 12.71
N ASP A 87 -27.58 0.73 13.52
CA ASP A 87 -28.36 -0.10 14.45
C ASP A 87 -27.90 -0.02 15.92
N ASN A 88 -26.83 0.73 16.21
CA ASN A 88 -26.34 1.30 17.49
C ASN A 88 -24.81 1.34 17.42
N ASP A 89 -24.20 2.47 17.83
CA ASP A 89 -22.76 2.70 18.08
C ASP A 89 -21.80 1.71 17.42
N GLY A 90 -21.75 1.72 16.09
CA GLY A 90 -20.75 0.96 15.36
C GLY A 90 -19.37 1.44 15.76
N ASN A 91 -18.66 0.64 16.58
CA ASN A 91 -17.32 0.96 17.05
C ASN A 91 -16.43 1.30 15.86
N ILE A 92 -15.92 2.53 15.82
CA ILE A 92 -14.82 2.89 14.92
C ILE A 92 -13.65 2.00 15.32
N ILE A 93 -13.24 1.12 14.41
CA ILE A 93 -12.07 0.27 14.67
C ILE A 93 -10.84 1.13 14.44
N GLU A 94 -10.10 1.42 15.50
CA GLU A 94 -8.81 2.12 15.42
C GLU A 94 -7.71 1.23 14.83
N GLN A 95 -6.74 1.84 14.15
CA GLN A 95 -5.54 1.15 13.68
C GLN A 95 -4.67 0.68 14.87
N SER A 96 -4.03 -0.48 14.71
CA SER A 96 -3.12 -1.04 15.73
C SER A 96 -2.07 -0.02 16.17
N LYS A 97 -1.75 -0.02 17.47
CA LYS A 97 -0.70 0.82 18.09
C LYS A 97 0.60 0.02 18.28
N THR A 98 0.95 -0.83 17.31
CA THR A 98 2.13 -1.70 17.34
C THR A 98 3.11 -1.35 16.23
N LEU A 99 4.40 -1.50 16.48
CA LEU A 99 5.43 -1.43 15.44
C LEU A 99 5.43 -2.74 14.64
N ASP A 100 4.90 -2.73 13.42
CA ASP A 100 4.59 -3.94 12.66
C ASP A 100 5.59 -4.22 11.53
N SER A 101 6.28 -3.20 11.04
CA SER A 101 7.17 -3.31 9.88
C SER A 101 8.37 -2.39 10.04
N VAL A 102 9.59 -2.94 10.00
CA VAL A 102 10.82 -2.14 10.14
C VAL A 102 11.73 -2.38 8.94
N TYR A 103 12.13 -1.30 8.27
CA TYR A 103 13.04 -1.34 7.14
C TYR A 103 14.48 -1.20 7.59
N PHE A 104 15.29 -2.22 7.35
CA PHE A 104 16.71 -2.22 7.65
C PHE A 104 17.48 -1.88 6.38
N ASN A 105 17.93 -0.63 6.27
CA ASN A 105 18.83 -0.23 5.19
C ASN A 105 20.25 -0.58 5.60
N LEU A 106 20.69 -1.80 5.30
CA LEU A 106 21.95 -2.34 5.81
C LEU A 106 23.19 -1.59 5.30
N THR A 107 23.09 -1.00 4.11
CA THR A 107 24.17 -0.26 3.47
C THR A 107 23.61 0.76 2.49
N LYS A 108 24.33 1.86 2.24
CA LYS A 108 24.11 2.72 1.06
C LYS A 108 24.92 2.29 -0.16
N ASN A 109 25.82 1.32 -0.02
CA ASN A 109 26.56 0.78 -1.13
C ASN A 109 25.62 0.06 -2.11
N CYS A 110 25.78 0.31 -3.40
CA CYS A 110 25.03 -0.36 -4.45
C CYS A 110 25.93 -0.53 -5.67
N ASN A 111 25.83 -1.67 -6.33
CA ASN A 111 26.53 -1.96 -7.58
C ASN A 111 25.82 -1.35 -8.81
N LEU A 112 24.61 -0.83 -8.65
CA LEU A 112 23.88 -0.03 -9.65
C LEU A 112 23.85 1.45 -9.26
N LYS A 113 23.46 2.31 -10.20
CA LYS A 113 23.25 3.75 -9.99
C LYS A 113 21.98 4.21 -10.70
N CYS A 114 20.83 3.64 -10.31
CA CYS A 114 19.55 3.95 -10.95
C CYS A 114 19.25 5.46 -10.91
N ILE A 115 18.76 6.03 -12.01
CA ILE A 115 18.61 7.49 -12.17
C ILE A 115 17.58 8.09 -11.21
N TYR A 116 16.59 7.30 -10.76
CA TYR A 116 15.51 7.73 -9.88
C TYR A 116 15.69 7.35 -8.41
N CYS A 117 16.82 6.74 -8.03
CA CYS A 117 17.00 6.13 -6.71
C CYS A 117 16.69 7.13 -5.59
N TYR A 118 15.69 6.80 -4.76
CA TYR A 118 15.26 7.64 -3.65
C TYR A 118 16.33 7.78 -2.56
N ALA A 119 17.13 6.73 -2.35
CA ALA A 119 18.16 6.66 -1.31
C ALA A 119 19.51 7.28 -1.72
N ASP A 120 19.63 7.72 -2.98
CA ASP A 120 20.89 8.13 -3.61
C ASP A 120 22.05 7.11 -3.41
N ALA A 121 21.72 5.81 -3.41
CA ALA A 121 22.68 4.75 -3.19
C ALA A 121 23.63 4.53 -4.37
N GLY A 122 24.83 4.00 -4.10
CA GLY A 122 25.84 3.70 -5.12
C GLY A 122 27.22 3.39 -4.53
N LYS A 123 28.17 2.99 -5.40
CA LYS A 123 29.53 2.55 -5.01
C LYS A 123 30.28 3.50 -4.07
N ASN A 124 30.05 4.80 -4.17
CA ASN A 124 30.76 5.81 -3.37
C ASN A 124 30.00 6.25 -2.11
N ALA A 125 28.74 5.85 -1.94
CA ALA A 125 27.90 6.35 -0.85
C ALA A 125 28.39 5.89 0.54
N ILE A 126 29.20 4.82 0.61
CA ILE A 126 29.81 4.35 1.86
C ILE A 126 30.83 5.34 2.45
N LYS A 127 31.31 6.29 1.64
CA LYS A 127 32.20 7.37 2.11
C LYS A 127 31.44 8.38 2.95
N ASP A 128 30.17 8.60 2.63
CA ASP A 128 29.32 9.60 3.27
C ASP A 128 28.52 8.98 4.42
N ILE A 129 28.06 7.73 4.27
CA ILE A 129 27.33 6.99 5.28
C ILE A 129 27.99 5.64 5.52
N LYS A 130 28.61 5.49 6.69
CA LYS A 130 29.26 4.25 7.12
C LYS A 130 28.22 3.23 7.57
N ASP A 131 28.41 2.00 7.13
CA ASP A 131 27.58 0.88 7.55
C ASP A 131 27.84 0.53 9.02
N GLN A 132 26.76 0.27 9.74
CA GLN A 132 26.81 -0.22 11.11
C GLN A 132 27.38 -1.64 11.22
N SER A 133 27.81 -2.01 12.44
CA SER A 133 28.37 -3.33 12.73
C SER A 133 27.30 -4.42 12.81
N LEU A 134 27.72 -5.69 12.80
CA LEU A 134 26.81 -6.81 13.06
C LEU A 134 26.20 -6.71 14.47
N ASP A 135 27.00 -6.32 15.48
CA ASP A 135 26.54 -6.15 16.86
C ASP A 135 25.37 -5.15 16.94
N PHE A 136 25.49 -4.01 16.26
CA PHE A 136 24.42 -3.02 16.15
C PHE A 136 23.11 -3.64 15.63
N TRP A 137 23.17 -4.39 14.53
CA TRP A 137 21.98 -5.00 13.94
C TRP A 137 21.39 -6.10 14.83
N THR A 138 22.22 -6.93 15.47
CA THR A 138 21.73 -7.97 16.40
C THR A 138 21.04 -7.36 17.62
N LYS A 139 21.60 -6.29 18.21
CA LYS A 139 20.96 -5.54 19.30
C LYS A 139 19.66 -4.86 18.86
N THR A 140 19.62 -4.35 17.63
CA THR A 140 18.39 -3.76 17.06
C THR A 140 17.30 -4.80 16.89
N ILE A 141 17.65 -6.01 16.43
CA ILE A 141 16.72 -7.15 16.31
C ILE A 141 16.17 -7.55 17.69
N ASP A 142 17.02 -7.57 18.71
CA ASP A 142 16.61 -7.90 20.08
C ASP A 142 15.65 -6.85 20.67
N GLN A 143 15.92 -5.57 20.44
CA GLN A 143 15.01 -4.49 20.83
C GLN A 143 13.66 -4.62 20.11
N LEU A 144 13.66 -4.88 18.80
CA LEU A 144 12.43 -5.10 18.04
C LEU A 144 11.67 -6.34 18.54
N PHE A 145 12.38 -7.40 18.96
CA PHE A 145 11.75 -8.60 19.51
C PHE A 145 11.01 -8.31 20.82
N GLY A 146 11.61 -7.47 21.67
CA GLY A 146 10.98 -6.98 22.90
C GLY A 146 9.71 -6.15 22.65
N LEU A 147 9.70 -5.34 21.58
CA LEU A 147 8.55 -4.52 21.20
C LEU A 147 7.43 -5.31 20.51
N ASN A 148 7.77 -6.09 19.49
CA ASN A 148 6.82 -6.86 18.72
C ASN A 148 7.50 -8.01 17.96
N LYS A 149 7.48 -9.21 18.55
CA LYS A 149 7.99 -10.45 17.91
C LYS A 149 7.30 -10.82 16.59
N ASN A 150 6.12 -10.26 16.30
CA ASN A 150 5.37 -10.55 15.07
C ASN A 150 5.65 -9.52 13.96
N ALA A 151 6.51 -8.53 14.20
CA ALA A 151 6.89 -7.56 13.19
C ALA A 151 7.54 -8.23 11.97
N THR A 152 7.50 -7.55 10.82
CA THR A 152 8.24 -7.93 9.62
C THR A 152 9.48 -7.06 9.49
N ILE A 153 10.64 -7.69 9.24
CA ILE A 153 11.87 -6.96 8.93
C ILE A 153 12.05 -6.94 7.41
N ASN A 154 12.09 -5.76 6.84
CA ASN A 154 12.31 -5.53 5.41
C ASN A 154 13.77 -5.16 5.20
N ILE A 155 14.56 -6.09 4.67
CA ILE A 155 15.98 -5.91 4.42
C ILE A 155 16.17 -5.23 3.06
N THR A 156 16.75 -4.03 3.08
CA THR A 156 16.86 -3.14 1.92
C THR A 156 18.13 -2.26 2.03
N GLY A 157 18.19 -1.15 1.29
CA GLY A 157 19.26 -0.16 1.31
C GLY A 157 19.65 0.26 -0.10
N GLY A 158 20.95 0.32 -0.35
CA GLY A 158 21.49 0.31 -1.71
C GLY A 158 21.27 -1.04 -2.36
N GLU A 159 22.22 -1.96 -2.22
CA GLU A 159 21.99 -3.38 -2.49
C GLU A 159 22.36 -4.16 -1.23
N PRO A 160 21.37 -4.69 -0.47
CA PRO A 160 21.63 -5.29 0.85
C PRO A 160 22.59 -6.48 0.78
N THR A 161 22.60 -7.22 -0.33
CA THR A 161 23.50 -8.38 -0.51
C THR A 161 24.99 -8.00 -0.62
N LEU A 162 25.32 -6.70 -0.73
CA LEU A 162 26.70 -6.19 -0.68
C LEU A 162 27.17 -5.87 0.74
N TYR A 163 26.27 -5.84 1.72
CA TYR A 163 26.65 -5.59 3.11
C TYR A 163 27.46 -6.77 3.64
N LYS A 164 28.62 -6.47 4.26
CA LYS A 164 29.61 -7.47 4.69
C LYS A 164 29.02 -8.59 5.56
N TYR A 165 28.04 -8.28 6.39
CA TYR A 165 27.42 -9.23 7.33
C TYR A 165 25.98 -9.58 6.95
N PHE A 166 25.61 -9.48 5.65
CA PHE A 166 24.25 -9.72 5.17
C PHE A 166 23.64 -11.02 5.71
N TRP A 167 24.32 -12.16 5.50
CA TRP A 167 23.81 -13.46 5.95
C TRP A 167 23.75 -13.57 7.48
N ASN A 168 24.71 -12.99 8.21
CA ASN A 168 24.67 -13.01 9.68
C ASN A 168 23.44 -12.28 10.23
N VAL A 169 23.08 -11.14 9.64
CA VAL A 169 21.87 -10.39 10.03
C VAL A 169 20.61 -11.20 9.69
N VAL A 170 20.54 -11.80 8.51
CA VAL A 170 19.41 -12.64 8.07
C VAL A 170 19.23 -13.84 9.01
N GLU A 171 20.29 -14.59 9.26
CA GLU A 171 20.27 -15.79 10.10
C GLU A 171 19.88 -15.46 11.54
N TYR A 172 20.39 -14.36 12.09
CA TYR A 172 20.03 -13.91 13.43
C TYR A 172 18.57 -13.46 13.52
N ALA A 173 18.08 -12.71 12.55
CA ALA A 173 16.68 -12.30 12.53
C ALA A 173 15.72 -13.51 12.40
N LYS A 174 16.09 -14.53 11.60
CA LYS A 174 15.31 -15.77 11.50
C LYS A 174 15.35 -16.60 12.76
N SER A 175 16.49 -16.70 13.45
CA SER A 175 16.59 -17.43 14.72
C SER A 175 15.72 -16.81 15.82
N ARG A 176 15.46 -15.49 15.75
CA ARG A 176 14.50 -14.77 16.59
C ARG A 176 13.03 -14.93 16.16
N GLY A 177 12.76 -15.60 15.04
CA GLY A 177 11.41 -15.93 14.57
C GLY A 177 10.75 -14.88 13.66
N PHE A 178 11.50 -13.86 13.21
CA PHE A 178 10.93 -12.80 12.37
C PHE A 178 10.58 -13.28 10.96
N LYS A 179 9.52 -12.69 10.40
CA LYS A 179 9.27 -12.72 8.95
C LYS A 179 10.21 -11.73 8.28
N LEU A 180 10.89 -12.18 7.22
CA LEU A 180 11.83 -11.36 6.46
C LEU A 180 11.34 -11.14 5.04
N THR A 181 11.41 -9.88 4.61
CA THR A 181 11.28 -9.48 3.20
C THR A 181 12.63 -8.99 2.70
N LEU A 182 13.07 -9.44 1.52
CA LEU A 182 14.25 -8.90 0.86
C LEU A 182 13.84 -7.98 -0.28
N ILE A 183 14.39 -6.76 -0.32
CA ILE A 183 14.28 -5.85 -1.47
C ILE A 183 15.66 -5.78 -2.12
N THR A 184 15.78 -6.26 -3.36
CA THR A 184 17.06 -6.39 -4.06
C THR A 184 16.94 -6.00 -5.53
N ASN A 185 18.06 -5.58 -6.11
CA ASN A 185 18.19 -5.43 -7.56
C ASN A 185 18.44 -6.76 -8.28
N GLY A 186 18.60 -7.88 -7.54
CA GLY A 186 18.74 -9.23 -8.08
C GLY A 186 20.06 -9.51 -8.81
N SER A 187 21.04 -8.60 -8.77
CA SER A 187 22.25 -8.71 -9.59
C SER A 187 23.42 -9.45 -8.96
N ASN A 188 23.37 -9.71 -7.65
CA ASN A 188 24.46 -10.29 -6.88
C ASN A 188 24.11 -11.65 -6.24
N SER A 189 23.02 -12.28 -6.68
CA SER A 189 22.65 -13.63 -6.27
C SER A 189 23.52 -14.65 -6.98
N LYS A 190 24.50 -15.22 -6.28
CA LYS A 190 25.21 -16.39 -6.77
C LYS A 190 24.27 -17.60 -6.73
N ASN A 191 24.30 -18.41 -7.79
CA ASN A 191 23.43 -19.60 -7.94
C ASN A 191 23.50 -20.57 -6.75
N GLU A 192 24.65 -20.65 -6.08
CA GLU A 192 24.92 -21.58 -4.98
C GLU A 192 24.12 -21.28 -3.71
N ASP A 193 23.63 -20.06 -3.53
CA ASP A 193 22.91 -19.63 -2.33
C ASP A 193 21.38 -19.59 -2.51
N ILE A 194 20.84 -19.94 -3.68
CA ILE A 194 19.41 -19.72 -3.98
C ILE A 194 18.47 -20.40 -2.98
N GLN A 195 18.85 -21.58 -2.47
CA GLN A 195 18.06 -22.30 -1.47
C GLN A 195 17.94 -21.52 -0.17
N LYS A 196 19.03 -20.86 0.28
CA LYS A 196 19.00 -20.01 1.47
C LYS A 196 18.02 -18.84 1.33
N TYR A 197 17.91 -18.28 0.14
CA TYR A 197 16.93 -17.22 -0.11
C TYR A 197 15.50 -17.73 0.08
N VAL A 198 15.17 -18.91 -0.45
CA VAL A 198 13.85 -19.55 -0.32
C VAL A 198 13.56 -19.93 1.13
N ASP A 199 14.55 -20.44 1.86
CA ASP A 199 14.37 -20.90 3.24
C ASP A 199 14.20 -19.73 4.23
N TYR A 200 14.94 -18.63 4.01
CA TYR A 200 14.95 -17.52 4.95
C TYR A 200 13.95 -16.40 4.64
N PHE A 201 13.62 -16.12 3.38
CA PHE A 201 12.74 -15.00 3.07
C PHE A 201 11.30 -15.44 2.88
N TYR A 202 10.39 -14.78 3.59
CA TYR A 202 8.95 -14.92 3.38
C TYR A 202 8.54 -14.30 2.03
N SER A 203 9.18 -13.20 1.65
CA SER A 203 8.99 -12.54 0.36
C SER A 203 10.30 -11.96 -0.16
N ILE A 204 10.49 -12.00 -1.48
CA ILE A 204 11.62 -11.36 -2.17
C ILE A 204 11.06 -10.46 -3.25
N GLU A 205 11.42 -9.19 -3.18
CA GLU A 205 11.06 -8.15 -4.13
C GLU A 205 12.26 -7.83 -5.01
N VAL A 206 12.16 -8.19 -6.30
CA VAL A 206 13.22 -7.98 -7.27
C VAL A 206 12.85 -6.82 -8.18
N SER A 207 13.74 -5.84 -8.27
CA SER A 207 13.50 -4.60 -9.01
C SER A 207 14.01 -4.66 -10.46
N ILE A 208 13.08 -4.63 -11.42
CA ILE A 208 13.35 -4.53 -12.87
C ILE A 208 12.29 -3.65 -13.53
N ASP A 209 12.69 -2.79 -14.47
CA ASP A 209 11.78 -1.78 -15.06
C ASP A 209 11.25 -2.16 -16.44
N SER A 210 11.87 -3.12 -17.11
CA SER A 210 11.40 -3.67 -18.38
C SER A 210 12.00 -5.06 -18.61
N LEU A 211 11.33 -5.90 -19.39
CA LEU A 211 11.91 -7.16 -19.91
C LEU A 211 12.78 -6.93 -21.16
N ARG A 212 13.02 -5.67 -21.52
CA ARG A 212 13.87 -5.23 -22.62
C ARG A 212 15.10 -4.53 -22.07
N GLU A 213 16.30 -5.03 -22.37
CA GLU A 213 17.55 -4.48 -21.85
C GLU A 213 17.76 -3.03 -22.30
N GLU A 214 17.39 -2.70 -23.54
CA GLU A 214 17.48 -1.35 -24.09
C GLU A 214 16.58 -0.34 -23.37
N VAL A 215 15.51 -0.80 -22.70
CA VAL A 215 14.61 0.04 -21.91
C VAL A 215 15.01 0.04 -20.43
N ASN A 216 15.27 -1.12 -19.85
CA ASN A 216 15.66 -1.27 -18.45
C ASN A 216 16.99 -0.54 -18.14
N SER A 217 17.93 -0.55 -19.09
CA SER A 217 19.22 0.12 -18.93
C SER A 217 19.11 1.65 -18.88
N LEU A 218 18.04 2.25 -19.41
CA LEU A 218 17.80 3.71 -19.34
C LEU A 218 17.61 4.17 -17.90
N THR A 219 17.03 3.34 -17.05
CA THR A 219 16.74 3.69 -15.65
C THR A 219 17.68 3.03 -14.65
N ARG A 220 18.08 1.78 -14.88
CA ARG A 220 18.86 0.96 -13.92
C ARG A 220 20.33 0.76 -14.30
N GLY A 221 20.71 1.15 -15.50
CA GLY A 221 22.05 0.96 -16.06
C GLY A 221 22.20 -0.37 -16.82
N LYS A 222 23.23 -0.44 -17.67
CA LYS A 222 23.51 -1.58 -18.56
C LYS A 222 23.82 -2.86 -17.78
N ASN A 223 23.48 -4.00 -18.38
CA ASN A 223 23.73 -5.35 -17.90
C ASN A 223 23.03 -5.67 -16.56
N SER A 224 22.00 -4.91 -16.19
CA SER A 224 21.27 -5.11 -14.94
C SER A 224 20.07 -6.05 -15.09
N LEU A 225 19.49 -6.19 -16.29
CA LEU A 225 18.29 -7.01 -16.49
C LEU A 225 18.57 -8.50 -16.37
N PHE A 226 19.54 -9.01 -17.13
CA PHE A 226 19.78 -10.44 -17.22
C PHE A 226 20.05 -11.10 -15.85
N PRO A 227 20.93 -10.55 -14.98
CA PRO A 227 21.13 -11.10 -13.65
C PRO A 227 19.85 -11.13 -12.81
N ALA A 228 19.10 -10.02 -12.79
CA ALA A 228 17.87 -9.89 -12.02
C ALA A 228 16.78 -10.85 -12.51
N GLN A 229 16.63 -10.98 -13.83
CA GLN A 229 15.66 -11.89 -14.44
C GLN A 229 16.03 -13.35 -14.18
N LYS A 230 17.32 -13.71 -14.31
CA LYS A 230 17.81 -15.04 -13.96
C LYS A 230 17.49 -15.37 -12.50
N PHE A 231 17.70 -14.42 -11.58
CA PHE A 231 17.37 -14.62 -10.17
C PHE A 231 15.87 -14.86 -9.95
N ILE A 232 15.00 -14.07 -10.59
CA ILE A 232 13.54 -14.26 -10.56
C ILE A 232 13.17 -15.66 -11.06
N ASP A 233 13.69 -16.04 -12.23
CA ASP A 233 13.37 -17.31 -12.88
C ASP A 233 13.83 -18.49 -11.99
N THR A 234 15.02 -18.41 -11.36
CA THR A 234 15.50 -19.46 -10.44
C THR A 234 14.70 -19.53 -9.13
N LEU A 235 14.21 -18.40 -8.59
CA LEU A 235 13.32 -18.41 -7.41
C LEU A 235 12.00 -19.13 -7.73
N ILE A 236 11.44 -18.88 -8.92
CA ILE A 236 10.22 -19.53 -9.42
C ILE A 236 10.44 -21.04 -9.58
N GLU A 237 11.56 -21.45 -10.17
CA GLU A 237 11.93 -22.87 -10.32
C GLU A 237 12.04 -23.60 -8.98
N LYS A 238 12.42 -22.88 -7.91
CA LYS A 238 12.48 -23.40 -6.54
C LYS A 238 11.15 -23.35 -5.78
N GLY A 239 10.06 -22.97 -6.46
CA GLY A 239 8.71 -22.94 -5.89
C GLY A 239 8.40 -21.68 -5.09
N MET A 240 9.25 -20.66 -5.11
CA MET A 240 8.96 -19.37 -4.49
C MET A 240 8.22 -18.46 -5.47
N LYS A 241 7.22 -17.73 -4.97
CA LYS A 241 6.51 -16.68 -5.73
C LYS A 241 7.11 -15.31 -5.40
N PRO A 242 8.08 -14.79 -6.18
CA PRO A 242 8.67 -13.48 -5.91
C PRO A 242 7.70 -12.34 -6.27
N THR A 243 8.03 -11.14 -5.78
CA THR A 243 7.40 -9.89 -6.23
C THR A 243 8.35 -9.20 -7.21
N ILE A 244 7.85 -8.84 -8.39
CA ILE A 244 8.56 -8.01 -9.37
C ILE A 244 8.13 -6.56 -9.16
N MET A 245 9.10 -5.71 -8.82
CA MET A 245 8.89 -4.28 -8.58
C MET A 245 9.29 -3.48 -9.82
N VAL A 246 8.32 -2.82 -10.44
CA VAL A 246 8.50 -2.06 -11.69
C VAL A 246 8.28 -0.57 -11.41
N VAL A 247 9.31 0.25 -11.62
CA VAL A 247 9.15 1.71 -11.56
C VAL A 247 8.69 2.22 -12.93
N VAL A 248 7.45 2.68 -13.00
CA VAL A 248 6.81 3.14 -14.23
C VAL A 248 7.24 4.57 -14.55
N SER A 249 7.84 4.74 -15.73
CA SER A 249 8.32 6.01 -16.30
C SER A 249 7.88 6.13 -17.76
N LYS A 250 8.09 7.29 -18.38
CA LYS A 250 7.80 7.46 -19.81
C LYS A 250 8.62 6.53 -20.72
N TYR A 251 9.73 5.97 -20.23
CA TYR A 251 10.55 5.03 -21.00
C TYR A 251 9.90 3.65 -21.13
N ASN A 252 9.32 3.11 -20.06
CA ASN A 252 8.81 1.74 -20.03
C ASN A 252 7.28 1.62 -20.12
N LYS A 253 6.54 2.75 -20.08
CA LYS A 253 5.06 2.74 -20.05
C LYS A 253 4.37 1.92 -21.15
N ARG A 254 5.03 1.68 -22.29
CA ARG A 254 4.49 0.91 -23.41
C ARG A 254 4.65 -0.60 -23.26
N TYR A 255 5.44 -1.07 -22.30
CA TYR A 255 5.90 -2.45 -22.20
C TYR A 255 5.52 -3.13 -20.87
N LEU A 256 4.60 -2.54 -20.10
CA LEU A 256 4.24 -3.08 -18.78
C LEU A 256 3.53 -4.43 -18.89
N TYR A 257 2.66 -4.59 -19.90
CA TYR A 257 1.94 -5.83 -20.15
C TYR A 257 2.86 -7.06 -20.32
N GLU A 258 4.10 -6.88 -20.77
CA GLU A 258 5.06 -7.98 -20.98
C GLU A 258 5.36 -8.74 -19.68
N PHE A 259 5.37 -8.03 -18.54
CA PHE A 259 5.52 -8.66 -17.23
C PHE A 259 4.34 -9.56 -16.91
N TYR A 260 3.11 -9.09 -17.16
CA TYR A 260 1.90 -9.87 -16.92
C TYR A 260 1.89 -11.13 -17.79
N ASP A 261 2.17 -11.00 -19.09
CA ASP A 261 2.20 -12.13 -20.00
C ASP A 261 3.22 -13.19 -19.60
N LYS A 262 4.40 -12.76 -19.10
CA LYS A 262 5.45 -13.68 -18.69
C LYS A 262 5.24 -14.28 -17.29
N TYR A 263 4.77 -13.50 -16.32
CA TYR A 263 4.89 -13.83 -14.90
C TYR A 263 3.57 -13.89 -14.11
N LYS A 264 2.39 -13.61 -14.71
CA LYS A 264 1.10 -13.55 -13.98
C LYS A 264 0.78 -14.75 -13.08
N SER A 265 1.22 -15.96 -13.44
CA SER A 265 0.98 -17.19 -12.66
C SER A 265 2.07 -17.48 -11.64
N SER A 266 3.28 -16.96 -11.83
CA SER A 266 4.50 -17.36 -11.11
C SER A 266 5.08 -16.26 -10.22
N ALA A 267 4.67 -15.01 -10.38
CA ALA A 267 5.11 -13.88 -9.55
C ALA A 267 3.93 -12.94 -9.20
N ILE A 268 4.14 -12.09 -8.22
CA ILE A 268 3.32 -10.89 -8.01
C ILE A 268 4.01 -9.75 -8.75
N ILE A 269 3.27 -8.91 -9.48
CA ILE A 269 3.86 -7.77 -10.18
C ILE A 269 3.29 -6.48 -9.59
N ARG A 270 4.17 -5.61 -9.12
CA ARG A 270 3.81 -4.31 -8.57
C ARG A 270 4.38 -3.20 -9.43
N TYR A 271 3.50 -2.42 -10.02
CA TYR A 271 3.84 -1.23 -10.79
C TYR A 271 3.75 -0.02 -9.85
N GLN A 272 4.84 0.69 -9.65
CA GLN A 272 4.86 1.95 -8.89
C GLN A 272 5.22 3.09 -9.84
N PRO A 273 4.48 4.22 -9.83
CA PRO A 273 4.88 5.34 -10.67
C PRO A 273 6.17 5.94 -10.13
N MET A 274 7.04 6.41 -11.03
CA MET A 274 8.27 7.08 -10.64
C MET A 274 7.96 8.32 -9.78
N TYR A 275 8.63 8.43 -8.63
CA TYR A 275 8.54 9.60 -7.76
C TYR A 275 9.72 10.54 -8.01
N ASN A 276 9.45 11.84 -8.05
CA ASN A 276 10.48 12.87 -8.12
C ASN A 276 11.09 13.08 -6.73
N MET A 277 12.06 12.23 -6.37
CA MET A 277 12.82 12.31 -5.10
C MET A 277 14.22 11.73 -5.27
N GLY A 278 15.12 12.01 -4.32
CA GLY A 278 16.52 11.58 -4.42
C GLY A 278 17.13 12.00 -5.75
N ARG A 279 17.82 11.08 -6.45
CA ARG A 279 18.36 11.38 -7.79
C ARG A 279 17.29 11.70 -8.85
N GLY A 280 16.06 11.23 -8.62
CA GLY A 280 14.93 11.45 -9.50
C GLY A 280 14.24 12.80 -9.34
N GLU A 281 14.62 13.61 -8.35
CA GLU A 281 13.94 14.88 -8.02
C GLU A 281 13.74 15.78 -9.25
N LYS A 282 14.78 15.95 -10.06
CA LYS A 282 14.74 16.83 -11.24
C LYS A 282 14.31 16.15 -12.55
N LEU A 283 13.97 14.86 -12.50
CA LEU A 283 13.68 14.05 -13.69
C LEU A 283 12.20 14.14 -14.14
N ILE A 284 11.64 15.34 -14.17
CA ILE A 284 10.23 15.60 -14.50
C ILE A 284 9.89 15.12 -15.93
N SER A 285 10.84 15.19 -16.86
CA SER A 285 10.63 14.82 -18.26
C SER A 285 10.24 13.34 -18.43
N ILE A 286 10.66 12.46 -17.52
CA ILE A 286 10.42 11.02 -17.57
C ILE A 286 9.39 10.53 -16.54
N SER A 287 8.99 11.39 -15.60
CA SER A 287 7.89 11.13 -14.67
C SER A 287 6.55 10.99 -15.40
N ILE A 288 5.59 10.33 -14.75
CA ILE A 288 4.24 10.13 -15.28
C ILE A 288 3.24 10.89 -14.41
N THR A 289 2.35 11.65 -15.04
CA THR A 289 1.24 12.31 -14.33
C THR A 289 0.22 11.31 -13.81
N GLY A 290 -0.60 11.68 -12.82
CA GLY A 290 -1.69 10.81 -12.34
C GLY A 290 -2.61 10.35 -13.48
N LYS A 291 -3.01 11.27 -14.37
CA LYS A 291 -3.85 10.96 -15.54
C LYS A 291 -3.19 9.98 -16.52
N GLU A 292 -1.92 10.21 -16.87
CA GLU A 292 -1.20 9.28 -17.73
C GLU A 292 -1.09 7.90 -17.08
N TYR A 293 -0.73 7.85 -15.79
CA TYR A 293 -0.55 6.59 -15.07
C TYR A 293 -1.84 5.79 -15.00
N TYR A 294 -2.96 6.44 -14.65
CA TYR A 294 -4.30 5.86 -14.66
C TYR A 294 -4.64 5.26 -16.03
N ASN A 295 -4.47 6.05 -17.10
CA ASN A 295 -4.78 5.62 -18.46
C ASN A 295 -3.88 4.45 -18.92
N ILE A 296 -2.59 4.47 -18.57
CA ILE A 296 -1.63 3.41 -18.94
C ILE A 296 -2.08 2.07 -18.33
N LEU A 297 -2.33 2.04 -17.01
CA LEU A 297 -2.74 0.81 -16.33
C LEU A 297 -4.07 0.27 -16.88
N LYS A 298 -5.06 1.17 -17.06
CA LYS A 298 -6.36 0.81 -17.62
C LYS A 298 -6.25 0.27 -19.04
N SER A 299 -5.47 0.94 -19.91
CA SER A 299 -5.30 0.52 -21.31
C SER A 299 -4.61 -0.84 -21.47
N GLN A 300 -3.80 -1.25 -20.49
CA GLN A 300 -3.08 -2.52 -20.50
C GLN A 300 -3.75 -3.59 -19.62
N ASN A 301 -4.99 -3.35 -19.15
CA ASN A 301 -5.71 -4.25 -18.24
C ASN A 301 -4.90 -4.66 -17.01
N ILE A 302 -4.05 -3.74 -16.53
CA ILE A 302 -3.28 -3.95 -15.31
C ILE A 302 -4.16 -3.56 -14.14
N GLU A 303 -4.36 -4.50 -13.22
CA GLU A 303 -5.15 -4.28 -12.02
C GLU A 303 -4.59 -3.10 -11.22
N MET A 304 -5.44 -2.10 -11.01
CA MET A 304 -5.09 -0.85 -10.37
C MET A 304 -5.16 -1.04 -8.85
N MET A 305 -4.02 -0.92 -8.17
CA MET A 305 -3.86 -0.98 -6.70
C MET A 305 -5.09 -1.49 -5.93
N LYS A 306 -5.27 -2.81 -5.85
CA LYS A 306 -6.02 -3.43 -4.74
C LYS A 306 -5.18 -3.52 -3.45
N GLY A 307 -3.85 -3.39 -3.59
CA GLY A 307 -2.88 -3.88 -2.60
C GLY A 307 -2.35 -2.91 -1.54
N ASP A 308 -2.51 -1.59 -1.68
CA ASP A 308 -2.04 -0.61 -0.67
C ASP A 308 -3.17 0.16 0.00
N ILE A 309 -4.42 -0.03 -0.47
CA ILE A 309 -5.62 0.45 0.20
C ILE A 309 -6.40 -0.80 0.56
N SER A 310 -6.05 -1.45 1.67
CA SER A 310 -6.93 -2.48 2.22
C SER A 310 -8.20 -1.76 2.65
N TYR A 311 -9.23 -1.76 1.81
CA TYR A 311 -10.48 -1.07 2.08
C TYR A 311 -11.17 -1.77 3.24
N LYS A 312 -10.88 -1.33 4.46
CA LYS A 312 -11.54 -1.83 5.66
C LYS A 312 -12.74 -0.93 5.92
N ARG A 313 -13.91 -1.44 5.60
CA ARG A 313 -15.20 -0.79 5.91
C ARG A 313 -15.24 -0.43 7.39
N ASN A 314 -15.78 0.74 7.72
CA ASN A 314 -15.95 1.18 9.11
C ASN A 314 -14.63 1.40 9.88
N MET A 315 -13.52 1.62 9.17
CA MET A 315 -12.25 2.01 9.77
C MET A 315 -11.88 3.45 9.45
N LYS A 316 -12.12 4.33 10.42
CA LYS A 316 -11.65 5.72 10.38
C LYS A 316 -10.14 5.71 10.69
N TYR A 317 -9.35 6.50 9.95
CA TYR A 317 -7.91 6.69 10.22
C TYR A 317 -6.96 5.54 9.87
N MET A 318 -7.32 4.73 8.86
CA MET A 318 -6.45 3.69 8.30
C MET A 318 -5.40 4.27 7.37
N TRP A 319 -4.17 4.52 7.82
CA TRP A 319 -3.14 5.10 6.97
C TRP A 319 -1.89 4.21 6.89
N CYS A 320 -0.89 4.61 6.09
CA CYS A 320 0.28 3.77 5.79
C CYS A 320 1.15 3.43 7.03
N GLY A 321 0.93 4.11 8.15
CA GLY A 321 1.57 3.83 9.44
C GLY A 321 2.98 4.40 9.60
N MET A 322 3.42 5.36 8.78
CA MET A 322 4.78 5.90 8.85
C MET A 322 5.07 6.50 10.23
N GLY A 323 6.16 6.11 10.89
CA GLY A 323 6.45 6.59 12.24
C GLY A 323 5.53 6.03 13.34
N LYS A 324 4.64 5.08 13.02
CA LYS A 324 3.80 4.38 13.99
C LYS A 324 3.93 2.87 13.83
N ASN A 325 3.29 2.31 12.81
CA ASN A 325 3.39 0.89 12.47
C ASN A 325 4.63 0.57 11.63
N VAL A 326 5.22 1.59 11.02
CA VAL A 326 6.38 1.49 10.14
C VAL A 326 7.50 2.37 10.67
N LEU A 327 8.72 1.84 10.69
CA LEU A 327 9.96 2.62 10.85
C LEU A 327 10.99 2.20 9.81
N SER A 328 11.96 3.06 9.57
CA SER A 328 13.10 2.75 8.71
C SER A 328 14.40 3.18 9.36
N ILE A 329 15.35 2.25 9.43
CA ILE A 329 16.66 2.44 10.03
C ILE A 329 17.67 2.55 8.88
N GLU A 330 18.41 3.66 8.85
CA GLU A 330 19.48 3.91 7.89
C GLU A 330 20.78 3.22 8.32
N ALA A 331 21.70 3.03 7.37
CA ALA A 331 22.95 2.30 7.59
C ALA A 331 23.86 2.89 8.67
N ASN A 332 23.69 4.16 9.05
CA ASN A 332 24.41 4.84 10.15
C ASN A 332 23.67 4.75 11.51
N GLY A 333 22.48 4.17 11.56
CA GLY A 333 21.63 4.05 12.75
C GLY A 333 20.61 5.17 12.95
N ASN A 334 20.51 6.15 12.05
CA ASN A 334 19.39 7.11 12.06
C ASN A 334 18.07 6.39 11.80
N VAL A 335 17.01 6.85 12.43
CA VAL A 335 15.66 6.28 12.31
C VAL A 335 14.72 7.30 11.68
N TYR A 336 13.89 6.84 10.75
CA TYR A 336 12.94 7.67 10.00
C TYR A 336 11.55 7.02 9.98
N PRO A 337 10.48 7.80 9.72
CA PRO A 337 9.10 7.31 9.71
C PRO A 337 8.82 6.25 8.62
N CYS A 338 9.52 6.32 7.49
CA CYS A 338 9.47 5.29 6.45
C CYS A 338 10.71 5.37 5.55
N GLN A 339 10.90 4.34 4.71
CA GLN A 339 12.07 4.25 3.81
C GLN A 339 12.19 5.42 2.82
N LEU A 340 11.09 6.08 2.45
CA LEU A 340 11.11 7.21 1.52
C LEU A 340 11.38 8.56 2.21
N MET A 341 11.39 8.61 3.54
CA MET A 341 11.53 9.82 4.35
C MET A 341 12.93 9.94 4.97
N HIS A 342 13.96 9.36 4.36
CA HIS A 342 15.37 9.53 4.78
C HIS A 342 15.89 10.93 4.43
N HIS A 343 15.36 11.92 5.14
CA HIS A 343 15.65 13.33 4.99
C HIS A 343 15.71 13.98 6.38
N ASP A 344 16.62 14.92 6.59
CA ASP A 344 16.93 15.48 7.93
C ASP A 344 15.70 15.96 8.72
N LYS A 345 14.75 16.61 8.04
CA LYS A 345 13.45 17.05 8.61
C LYS A 345 12.61 15.94 9.27
N PHE A 346 12.87 14.68 8.94
CA PHE A 346 12.11 13.52 9.42
C PHE A 346 12.95 12.59 10.29
N ASN A 347 14.18 12.95 10.65
CA ASN A 347 14.99 12.11 11.54
C ASN A 347 14.33 12.05 12.93
N LEU A 348 13.97 10.84 13.37
CA LEU A 348 13.30 10.56 14.64
C LEU A 348 14.30 10.34 15.79
N GLY A 349 15.57 10.09 15.49
CA GLY A 349 16.59 9.74 16.47
C GLY A 349 17.65 8.81 15.90
N ASN A 350 18.61 8.40 16.75
CA ASN A 350 19.70 7.52 16.35
C ASN A 350 19.95 6.40 17.36
N LEU A 351 19.94 5.15 16.87
CA LEU A 351 20.07 3.94 17.70
C LEU A 351 21.45 3.72 18.33
N ASN A 352 22.47 4.52 17.99
CA ASN A 352 23.72 4.52 18.74
C ASN A 352 23.57 5.15 20.13
N ASN A 353 22.57 6.03 20.30
CA ASN A 353 22.43 6.86 21.49
C ASN A 353 21.09 6.67 22.20
N GLN A 354 20.10 6.06 21.54
CA GLN A 354 18.73 5.90 22.01
C GLN A 354 18.22 4.48 21.75
N SER A 355 17.25 4.02 22.53
CA SER A 355 16.58 2.73 22.27
C SER A 355 15.56 2.86 21.13
N LEU A 356 15.26 1.74 20.45
CA LEU A 356 14.22 1.68 19.44
C LEU A 356 12.84 2.01 20.02
N GLU A 357 12.57 1.57 21.25
CA GLU A 357 11.34 1.87 21.98
C GLU A 357 11.17 3.37 22.20
N GLU A 358 12.20 4.04 22.72
CA GLU A 358 12.19 5.48 22.96
C GLU A 358 11.92 6.27 21.67
N ILE A 359 12.62 5.94 20.58
CA ILE A 359 12.43 6.60 19.29
C ILE A 359 11.01 6.37 18.78
N TRP A 360 10.49 5.15 18.89
CA TRP A 360 9.16 4.79 18.41
C TRP A 360 8.05 5.50 19.20
N LEU A 361 8.08 5.44 20.53
CA LEU A 361 7.08 6.05 21.40
C LEU A 361 7.04 7.58 21.26
N ASN A 362 8.19 8.22 21.01
CA ASN A 362 8.30 9.67 20.85
C ASN A 362 8.09 10.16 19.41
N SER A 363 7.74 9.28 18.46
CA SER A 363 7.47 9.68 17.09
C SER A 363 6.31 10.70 17.02
N PRO A 364 6.44 11.83 16.31
CA PRO A 364 5.38 12.83 16.20
C PRO A 364 4.24 12.39 15.26
N TYR A 365 4.31 11.17 14.72
CA TYR A 365 3.36 10.64 13.73
C TYR A 365 2.37 9.62 14.32
N GLN A 366 2.35 9.45 15.65
CA GLN A 366 1.45 8.50 16.34
C GLN A 366 -0.04 8.74 16.03
N ASP A 367 -0.42 10.00 15.83
CA ASP A 367 -1.81 10.42 15.59
C ASP A 367 -2.02 11.02 14.19
N HIS A 368 -1.16 10.69 13.22
CA HIS A 368 -1.34 11.15 11.86
C HIS A 368 -2.64 10.62 11.25
N SER A 369 -3.37 11.49 10.55
CA SER A 369 -4.63 11.13 9.91
C SER A 369 -4.89 12.00 8.68
N VAL A 370 -5.85 11.57 7.84
CA VAL A 370 -6.29 12.35 6.68
C VAL A 370 -6.94 13.69 7.05
N ASP A 371 -7.46 13.84 8.28
CA ASP A 371 -8.08 15.08 8.74
C ASP A 371 -7.07 16.23 8.88
N LEU A 372 -5.77 15.92 8.94
CA LEU A 372 -4.69 16.90 8.95
C LEU A 372 -4.40 17.49 7.55
N ILE A 373 -5.15 17.09 6.52
CA ILE A 373 -4.97 17.54 5.13
C ILE A 373 -6.24 18.28 4.71
N GLU A 374 -6.21 19.60 4.79
CA GLU A 374 -7.36 20.47 4.54
C GLU A 374 -8.04 20.19 3.19
N GLU A 375 -7.25 19.96 2.14
CA GLU A 375 -7.73 19.68 0.78
C GLU A 375 -8.49 18.35 0.66
N CYS A 376 -8.42 17.49 1.67
CA CYS A 376 -9.13 16.21 1.73
C CYS A 376 -10.42 16.27 2.56
N ASN A 377 -10.68 17.34 3.33
CA ASN A 377 -11.81 17.40 4.26
C ASN A 377 -13.17 17.26 3.59
N SER A 378 -13.31 17.80 2.37
CA SER A 378 -14.53 17.72 1.55
C SER A 378 -14.56 16.50 0.61
N CYS A 379 -13.57 15.61 0.67
CA CYS A 379 -13.48 14.45 -0.20
C CYS A 379 -14.35 13.29 0.34
N GLU A 380 -15.26 12.82 -0.50
CA GLU A 380 -16.20 11.73 -0.24
C GLU A 380 -15.54 10.36 0.01
N VAL A 381 -14.27 10.20 -0.38
CA VAL A 381 -13.49 8.99 -0.13
C VAL A 381 -12.36 9.23 0.89
N LYS A 382 -12.38 10.31 1.68
CA LYS A 382 -11.23 10.67 2.53
C LYS A 382 -10.77 9.56 3.48
N TYR A 383 -11.68 8.85 4.17
CA TYR A 383 -11.31 7.75 5.08
C TYR A 383 -11.15 6.40 4.36
N ILE A 384 -11.72 6.26 3.16
CA ILE A 384 -11.48 5.10 2.29
C ILE A 384 -10.07 5.17 1.69
N CYS A 385 -9.67 6.36 1.24
CA CYS A 385 -8.38 6.69 0.65
C CYS A 385 -7.28 6.82 1.71
N SER A 386 -7.61 7.50 2.81
CA SER A 386 -6.77 7.77 3.97
C SER A 386 -5.36 8.27 3.64
N ALA A 387 -5.27 9.21 2.69
CA ALA A 387 -4.07 10.00 2.43
C ALA A 387 -2.80 9.18 2.12
N PRO A 388 -2.73 8.50 0.96
CA PRO A 388 -1.86 7.35 0.70
C PRO A 388 -0.37 7.59 1.02
N CYS A 389 0.37 8.34 0.19
CA CYS A 389 1.81 8.51 0.38
C CYS A 389 2.15 9.95 0.75
N ARG A 390 2.50 10.16 2.01
CA ARG A 390 2.95 11.47 2.51
C ARG A 390 4.33 11.86 2.00
N ALA A 391 5.20 10.89 1.69
CA ALA A 391 6.50 11.17 1.11
C ALA A 391 6.36 11.82 -0.27
N ARG A 392 5.45 11.33 -1.13
CA ARG A 392 5.14 11.97 -2.42
C ARG A 392 4.70 13.43 -2.24
N ALA A 393 3.79 13.69 -1.31
CA ALA A 393 3.33 15.05 -1.03
C ALA A 393 4.49 15.95 -0.58
N PHE A 394 5.36 15.46 0.29
CA PHE A 394 6.53 16.20 0.75
C PHE A 394 7.49 16.57 -0.38
N TYR A 395 7.92 15.62 -1.21
CA TYR A 395 8.91 15.94 -2.25
C TYR A 395 8.36 16.86 -3.35
N VAL A 396 7.05 16.86 -3.59
CA VAL A 396 6.43 17.75 -4.59
C VAL A 396 6.07 19.12 -4.02
N PHE A 397 5.56 19.18 -2.79
CA PHE A 397 4.98 20.40 -2.22
C PHE A 397 5.73 20.96 -1.00
N GLY A 398 6.77 20.28 -0.53
CA GLY A 398 7.52 20.64 0.69
C GLY A 398 6.78 20.34 2.00
N SER A 399 5.59 19.71 1.95
CA SER A 399 4.76 19.42 3.12
C SER A 399 4.03 18.08 3.00
N ILE A 400 3.99 17.32 4.11
CA ILE A 400 3.23 16.07 4.22
C ILE A 400 1.73 16.32 4.37
N TYR A 401 1.31 17.54 4.69
CA TYR A 401 -0.09 17.94 4.92
C TYR A 401 -0.76 18.47 3.65
N ARG A 402 -0.29 18.01 2.48
CA ARG A 402 -0.84 18.35 1.18
C ARG A 402 -1.47 17.13 0.53
N LYS A 403 -2.48 17.34 -0.31
CA LYS A 403 -3.05 16.27 -1.14
C LYS A 403 -1.97 15.55 -1.95
N ASP A 404 -2.13 14.25 -2.16
CA ASP A 404 -1.18 13.46 -2.97
C ASP A 404 -1.12 13.99 -4.42
N PRO A 405 0.07 14.17 -5.02
CA PRO A 405 0.22 14.74 -6.37
C PRO A 405 -0.41 13.89 -7.48
N LEU A 406 -0.72 12.61 -7.23
CA LEU A 406 -1.44 11.75 -8.17
C LEU A 406 -2.97 11.83 -8.02
N CYS A 407 -3.47 12.61 -7.07
CA CYS A 407 -4.89 12.80 -6.81
C CYS A 407 -5.38 14.12 -7.49
N PRO A 408 -6.56 14.14 -8.15
CA PRO A 408 -7.58 13.08 -8.17
C PRO A 408 -7.38 12.03 -9.27
N ASP A 409 -6.62 12.35 -10.32
CA ASP A 409 -6.67 11.62 -11.59
C ASP A 409 -6.34 10.13 -11.48
N PHE A 410 -5.40 9.76 -10.61
CA PHE A 410 -5.09 8.36 -10.36
C PHE A 410 -5.69 7.86 -9.06
N ILE A 411 -5.41 8.50 -7.92
CA ILE A 411 -5.81 7.96 -6.60
C ILE A 411 -7.33 7.85 -6.49
N LYS A 412 -8.06 8.92 -6.76
CA LYS A 412 -9.51 8.97 -6.56
C LYS A 412 -10.24 8.09 -7.59
N ASN A 413 -9.80 8.12 -8.85
CA ASN A 413 -10.37 7.28 -9.90
C ASN A 413 -10.08 5.79 -9.67
N SER A 414 -8.88 5.42 -9.20
CA SER A 414 -8.57 4.03 -8.84
C SER A 414 -9.44 3.54 -7.69
N ILE A 415 -9.72 4.41 -6.71
CA ILE A 415 -10.67 4.07 -5.63
C ILE A 415 -12.04 3.83 -6.25
N TYR A 416 -12.54 4.73 -7.10
CA TYR A 416 -13.84 4.53 -7.73
C TYR A 416 -13.94 3.23 -8.52
N ASP A 417 -12.97 2.95 -9.39
CA ASP A 417 -12.94 1.71 -10.17
C ASP A 417 -12.97 0.50 -9.23
N ASN A 418 -12.19 0.52 -8.14
CA ASN A 418 -12.19 -0.56 -7.15
C ASN A 418 -13.50 -0.66 -6.37
N LEU A 419 -14.16 0.44 -6.01
CA LEU A 419 -15.44 0.40 -5.31
C LEU A 419 -16.54 -0.16 -6.21
N PHE A 420 -16.54 0.19 -7.50
CA PHE A 420 -17.46 -0.36 -8.51
C PHE A 420 -17.15 -1.82 -8.89
N ASP A 421 -15.88 -2.22 -8.92
CA ASP A 421 -15.41 -3.59 -9.18
C ASP A 421 -15.58 -4.51 -7.95
N SER A 422 -15.55 -3.95 -6.73
CA SER A 422 -15.58 -4.74 -5.50
C SER A 422 -16.83 -5.64 -5.47
N SER A 423 -16.57 -6.93 -5.67
CA SER A 423 -17.51 -8.04 -5.63
C SER A 423 -18.12 -8.27 -4.23
N PHE A 424 -17.84 -7.39 -3.26
CA PHE A 424 -18.34 -7.38 -1.88
C PHE A 424 -19.70 -6.69 -1.72
N ALA A 425 -20.49 -6.69 -2.79
CA ALA A 425 -21.93 -6.93 -2.84
C ALA A 425 -22.56 -6.02 -3.90
N PRO A 426 -22.47 -6.36 -5.19
CA PRO A 426 -23.62 -6.05 -6.02
C PRO A 426 -24.77 -6.81 -5.36
N LEU A 427 -25.72 -6.07 -4.82
CA LEU A 427 -27.06 -6.61 -4.61
C LEU A 427 -27.60 -6.91 -6.01
N LYS A 428 -27.22 -8.08 -6.55
CA LYS A 428 -27.79 -8.65 -7.76
C LYS A 428 -29.20 -9.06 -7.39
N GLY A 429 -30.15 -8.16 -7.62
CA GLY A 429 -31.58 -8.34 -7.41
C GLY A 429 -32.33 -7.82 -8.62
#